data_AF-A0AAV9FTN9-F1
#
_entry.id   AF-A0AAV9FTN9-F1
#
_cell.length_a   1.000
_cell.length_b   1.000
_cell.length_c   1.000
_cell.angle_alpha   90.00
_cell.angle_beta   90.00
_cell.angle_gamma   90.00
#
_symmetry.space_group_name_H-M   'P 1'
#
loop_
_entity.id
_entity.type
_entity.pdbx_description
1 polymer ?
#
loop_
_entity_poly.entity_id
_entity_poly.type
_entity_poly.pdbx_seq_one_letter_code
_entity_poly.pdbx_strand_id
1 'polypeptide(L)'
;MEKLFNKLQQRKIKPMEYAKKFPMKIDMRPQKDVIREALSAHRNYFDLKAYEKNKQDIDIASNAIGNFVIARLSNLKAGHEALKNIEGGKETFKWLLQRAIDESRRTYPWLDGEYYHY
;
A
#
# COMPACT_ATOMS: atom_id res chain seq x y z
N MET A 1 17.89 -1.58 4.14
CA MET A 1 16.73 -1.94 4.98
C MET A 1 17.15 -2.52 6.32
N GLU A 2 17.96 -3.59 6.32
CA GLU A 2 18.49 -4.24 7.55
C GLU A 2 19.05 -3.28 8.60
N LYS A 3 19.92 -2.34 8.21
CA LYS A 3 20.51 -1.38 9.16
C LYS A 3 19.47 -0.49 9.87
N LEU A 4 18.38 -0.13 9.19
CA LEU A 4 17.32 0.71 9.76
C LEU A 4 16.41 -0.11 10.68
N PHE A 5 16.05 -1.32 10.25
CA PHE A 5 15.32 -2.29 11.06
C PHE A 5 16.08 -2.64 12.34
N ASN A 6 17.38 -2.95 12.25
CA ASN A 6 18.20 -3.29 13.41
C ASN A 6 18.30 -2.13 14.41
N LYS A 7 18.42 -0.89 13.93
CA LYS A 7 18.40 0.30 14.79
C LYS A 7 17.08 0.45 15.54
N LEU A 8 15.96 0.20 14.85
CA LEU A 8 14.63 0.23 15.45
C LEU A 8 14.46 -0.87 16.52
N GLN A 9 14.85 -2.11 16.21
CA GLN A 9 14.78 -3.26 17.15
C GLN A 9 15.67 -3.06 18.39
N GLN A 10 16.84 -2.45 18.22
CA GLN A 10 17.75 -2.09 19.31
C GLN A 10 17.33 -0.80 20.05
N ARG A 11 16.15 -0.24 19.75
CA ARG A 11 15.64 1.03 20.31
C ARG A 11 16.59 2.23 20.15
N LYS A 12 17.48 2.18 19.16
CA LYS A 12 18.42 3.27 18.81
C LYS A 12 17.74 4.42 18.07
N ILE A 13 16.55 4.19 17.54
CA ILE A 13 15.71 5.20 16.89
C ILE A 13 14.26 5.00 17.34
N LYS A 14 13.48 6.08 17.34
CA LYS A 14 12.04 6.01 17.62
C LYS A 14 11.28 5.44 16.41
N PRO A 15 10.11 4.81 16.61
CA PRO A 15 9.25 4.33 15.52
C PRO A 15 8.97 5.41 14.46
N MET A 16 8.63 6.63 14.88
CA MET A 16 8.37 7.73 13.94
C MET A 16 9.61 8.11 13.11
N GLU A 17 10.81 8.02 13.69
CA GLU A 17 12.05 8.28 12.96
C GLU A 17 12.34 7.16 11.94
N TYR A 18 12.07 5.91 12.30
CA TYR A 18 12.07 4.79 11.36
C TYR A 18 11.14 5.07 10.18
N ALA A 19 9.88 5.45 10.46
CA ALA A 19 8.90 5.71 9.41
C ALA A 19 9.31 6.86 8.49
N LYS A 20 9.96 7.91 9.01
CA LYS A 20 10.53 9.01 8.20
C LYS A 20 11.69 8.57 7.32
N LYS A 21 12.57 7.71 7.84
CA LYS A 21 13.77 7.22 7.12
C LYS A 21 13.51 6.00 6.25
N PHE A 22 12.32 5.40 6.36
CA PHE A 22 11.95 4.24 5.58
C PHE A 22 11.96 4.59 4.08
N PRO A 23 12.72 3.87 3.24
CA PRO A 23 12.77 4.12 1.81
C PRO A 23 11.53 3.51 1.15
N MET A 24 10.40 4.22 1.22
CA MET A 24 9.17 3.82 0.54
C MET A 24 9.42 3.68 -0.96
N LYS A 25 8.96 2.58 -1.55
CA LYS A 25 9.12 2.29 -2.97
C LYS A 25 7.90 1.58 -3.50
N ILE A 26 7.57 1.86 -4.75
CA ILE A 26 6.58 1.15 -5.56
C ILE A 26 7.31 0.47 -6.71
N ASP A 27 7.11 -0.84 -6.86
CA ASP A 27 7.57 -1.62 -8.02
C ASP A 27 6.73 -1.22 -9.23
N MET A 28 7.29 -0.36 -10.07
CA MET A 28 6.58 0.21 -11.21
C MET A 28 6.39 -0.83 -12.31
N ARG A 29 5.15 -0.94 -12.81
CA ARG A 29 4.73 -1.83 -13.87
C ARG A 29 3.86 -1.08 -14.88
N PRO A 30 3.69 -1.59 -16.10
CA PRO A 30 2.77 -0.98 -17.07
C PRO A 30 1.35 -0.90 -16.51
N GLN A 31 0.66 0.24 -16.71
CA GLN A 31 -0.70 0.50 -16.20
C GLN A 31 -1.68 -0.63 -16.53
N LYS A 32 -1.66 -1.13 -17.77
CA LYS A 32 -2.52 -2.24 -18.22
C LYS A 32 -2.36 -3.50 -17.36
N ASP A 33 -1.13 -3.80 -16.92
CA ASP A 33 -0.83 -4.99 -16.14
C ASP A 33 -1.28 -4.79 -14.69
N VAL A 34 -1.05 -3.59 -14.13
CA VAL A 34 -1.54 -3.20 -12.80
C VAL A 34 -3.06 -3.31 -12.72
N ILE A 35 -3.79 -2.73 -13.67
CA ILE A 35 -5.26 -2.78 -13.71
C ILE A 35 -5.75 -4.22 -13.83
N ARG A 36 -5.20 -4.99 -14.77
CA ARG A 36 -5.60 -6.40 -14.98
C ARG A 36 -5.37 -7.25 -13.73
N GLU A 37 -4.20 -7.14 -13.11
CA GLU A 37 -3.86 -7.92 -11.91
C GLU A 37 -4.67 -7.48 -10.70
N ALA A 38 -4.92 -6.18 -10.53
CA ALA A 38 -5.75 -5.66 -9.46
C ALA A 38 -7.20 -6.17 -9.56
N LEU A 39 -7.81 -6.07 -10.74
CA LEU A 39 -9.17 -6.57 -10.99
C LEU A 39 -9.25 -8.09 -10.81
N SER A 40 -8.24 -8.84 -11.26
CA SER A 40 -8.18 -10.28 -11.04
C SER A 40 -8.04 -10.63 -9.56
N ALA A 41 -7.20 -9.92 -8.80
CA ALA A 41 -7.04 -10.15 -7.37
C ALA A 41 -8.31 -9.80 -6.58
N HIS A 42 -8.99 -8.72 -6.97
CA HIS A 42 -10.27 -8.32 -6.39
C HIS A 42 -11.37 -9.35 -6.70
N ARG A 43 -11.47 -9.83 -7.94
CA ARG A 43 -12.39 -10.91 -8.33
C ARG A 43 -12.14 -12.21 -7.56
N ASN A 44 -10.90 -12.53 -7.21
CA ASN A 44 -10.62 -13.73 -6.41
C ASN A 44 -10.97 -13.55 -4.92
N TYR A 45 -11.04 -12.31 -4.45
CA TYR A 45 -11.39 -11.98 -3.06
C TYR A 45 -12.91 -11.96 -2.83
N PHE A 46 -13.68 -11.55 -3.84
CA PHE A 46 -15.14 -11.55 -3.81
C PHE A 46 -15.71 -12.76 -4.55
N ASP A 47 -16.82 -13.33 -4.09
CA ASP A 47 -17.55 -14.33 -4.88
C ASP A 47 -17.91 -13.76 -6.26
N LEU A 48 -17.85 -14.60 -7.29
CA LEU A 48 -18.05 -14.22 -8.70
C LEU A 48 -19.36 -13.45 -8.93
N LYS A 49 -20.43 -13.80 -8.20
CA LYS A 49 -21.72 -13.10 -8.22
C LYS A 49 -21.66 -11.71 -7.58
N ALA A 50 -20.91 -11.54 -6.50
CA ALA A 50 -20.73 -10.26 -5.82
C ALA A 50 -19.85 -9.32 -6.65
N TYR A 51 -18.80 -9.85 -7.28
CA TYR A 51 -17.96 -9.11 -8.21
C TYR A 51 -18.75 -8.61 -9.42
N GLU A 52 -19.49 -9.50 -10.10
CA GLU A 52 -20.27 -9.12 -11.30
C GLU A 52 -21.35 -8.06 -11.02
N LYS A 53 -21.94 -8.07 -9.82
CA LYS A 53 -22.92 -7.06 -9.39
C LYS A 53 -22.28 -5.69 -9.14
N ASN A 54 -21.02 -5.65 -8.74
CA ASN A 54 -20.37 -4.46 -8.19
C ASN A 54 -19.23 -3.92 -9.08
N LYS A 55 -18.81 -4.64 -10.12
CA LYS A 55 -17.67 -4.25 -10.99
C LYS A 55 -17.89 -2.96 -11.80
N GLN A 56 -19.13 -2.52 -11.95
CA GLN A 56 -19.48 -1.26 -12.63
C GLN A 56 -19.41 -0.06 -11.68
N ASP A 57 -19.30 -0.30 -10.38
CA ASP A 57 -19.05 0.75 -9.41
C ASP A 57 -17.58 1.17 -9.53
N ILE A 58 -17.38 2.33 -10.16
CA ILE A 58 -16.07 2.92 -10.41
C ILE A 58 -15.32 3.00 -9.07
N ASP A 59 -15.96 3.42 -7.98
CA ASP A 59 -15.33 3.58 -6.66
C ASP A 59 -14.79 2.25 -6.08
N ILE A 60 -15.44 1.13 -6.38
CA ILE A 60 -14.99 -0.20 -5.94
C ILE A 60 -13.78 -0.66 -6.76
N ALA A 61 -13.82 -0.51 -8.09
CA ALA A 61 -12.69 -0.85 -8.97
C ALA A 61 -11.45 0.00 -8.66
N SER A 62 -11.69 1.29 -8.40
CA SER A 62 -10.76 2.29 -7.91
C SER A 62 -10.04 1.91 -6.64
N ASN A 63 -10.80 1.64 -5.60
CA ASN A 63 -10.24 1.20 -4.33
C ASN A 63 -9.49 -0.13 -4.48
N ALA A 64 -9.94 -1.04 -5.36
CA ALA A 64 -9.23 -2.28 -5.63
C ALA A 64 -7.84 -2.06 -6.27
N ILE A 65 -7.74 -1.16 -7.25
CA ILE A 65 -6.47 -0.83 -7.91
C ILE A 65 -5.51 -0.13 -6.95
N GLY A 66 -5.98 0.89 -6.21
CA GLY A 66 -5.17 1.57 -5.19
C GLY A 66 -4.65 0.60 -4.12
N ASN A 67 -5.52 -0.27 -3.61
CA ASN A 67 -5.15 -1.30 -2.64
C ASN A 67 -4.16 -2.31 -3.20
N PHE A 68 -4.31 -2.71 -4.47
CA PHE A 68 -3.35 -3.61 -5.12
C PHE A 68 -1.96 -2.98 -5.20
N VAL A 69 -1.86 -1.72 -5.63
CA VAL A 69 -0.58 -1.00 -5.71
C VAL A 69 0.08 -0.94 -4.33
N ILE A 70 -0.66 -0.55 -3.30
CA ILE A 70 -0.13 -0.44 -1.93
C ILE A 70 0.24 -1.82 -1.37
N ALA A 71 -0.61 -2.83 -1.51
CA ALA A 71 -0.40 -4.13 -0.87
C ALA A 71 0.59 -5.04 -1.60
N ARG A 72 0.69 -4.93 -2.93
CA ARG A 72 1.44 -5.87 -3.79
C ARG A 72 2.66 -5.25 -4.46
N LEU A 73 2.60 -3.96 -4.81
CA LEU A 73 3.70 -3.29 -5.51
C LEU A 73 4.55 -2.46 -4.55
N SER A 74 4.02 -2.04 -3.40
CA SER A 74 4.82 -1.32 -2.42
C SER A 74 5.64 -2.23 -1.51
N ASN A 75 6.70 -1.67 -0.94
CA ASN A 75 7.44 -2.29 0.16
C ASN A 75 6.83 -2.03 1.55
N LEU A 76 5.59 -1.53 1.65
CA LEU A 76 4.91 -1.22 2.91
C LEU A 76 4.87 -2.42 3.86
N LYS A 77 4.71 -3.65 3.34
CA LYS A 77 4.74 -4.88 4.15
C LYS A 77 6.03 -4.98 4.98
N ALA A 78 7.19 -4.68 4.38
CA ALA A 78 8.46 -4.68 5.11
C ALA A 78 8.49 -3.59 6.21
N GLY A 79 7.85 -2.45 5.94
CA GLY A 79 7.65 -1.38 6.93
C GLY A 79 6.77 -1.82 8.11
N HIS A 80 5.67 -2.49 7.81
CA HIS A 80 4.73 -3.04 8.80
C HIS A 80 5.37 -4.11 9.68
N GLU A 81 6.05 -5.08 9.08
CA GLU A 81 6.72 -6.16 9.82
C GLU A 81 7.75 -5.63 10.81
N ALA A 82 8.39 -4.50 10.50
CA ALA A 82 9.31 -3.84 11.41
C ALA A 82 8.65 -3.19 12.63
N LEU A 83 7.37 -2.80 12.52
CA LEU A 83 6.64 -2.04 13.53
C LEU A 83 5.64 -2.88 14.32
N LYS A 84 5.22 -4.05 13.83
CA LYS A 84 4.08 -4.82 14.36
C LYS A 84 4.18 -5.15 15.85
N ASN A 85 5.39 -5.27 16.39
CA ASN A 85 5.65 -5.63 17.79
C ASN A 85 6.31 -4.50 18.61
N ILE A 86 6.25 -3.25 18.13
CA ILE A 86 6.84 -2.10 18.81
C ILE A 86 5.74 -1.21 19.39
N GLU A 87 5.96 -0.73 20.61
CA GLU A 87 5.09 0.25 21.24
C GLU A 87 4.95 1.51 20.37
N GLY A 88 3.71 1.94 20.11
CA GLY A 88 3.43 3.03 19.15
C GLY A 88 3.61 2.64 17.67
N GLY A 89 3.89 1.37 17.38
CA GLY A 89 4.05 0.84 16.02
C GLY A 89 2.80 1.00 15.16
N LYS A 90 1.60 0.84 15.74
CA LYS A 90 0.33 1.01 15.03
C LYS A 90 0.11 2.43 14.51
N GLU A 91 0.33 3.45 15.35
CA GLU A 91 0.21 4.85 14.92
C GLU A 91 1.31 5.24 13.92
N THR A 92 2.51 4.73 14.13
CA THR A 92 3.62 4.90 13.18
C THR A 92 3.32 4.25 11.83
N PHE A 93 2.65 3.10 11.83
CA PHE A 93 2.25 2.41 10.61
C PHE A 93 1.25 3.21 9.79
N LYS A 94 0.28 3.90 10.42
CA LYS A 94 -0.63 4.80 9.68
C LYS A 94 0.13 5.86 8.90
N TRP A 95 1.18 6.42 9.49
CA TRP A 95 2.04 7.40 8.82
C TRP A 95 2.81 6.79 7.64
N LEU A 96 3.28 5.56 7.80
CA LEU A 96 3.93 4.77 6.75
C LEU A 96 2.97 4.41 5.61
N LEU A 97 1.71 4.10 5.93
CA LEU A 97 0.65 3.86 4.98
C LEU A 97 0.35 5.13 4.16
N GLN A 98 0.23 6.29 4.81
CA GLN A 98 0.04 7.55 4.08
C GLN A 98 1.17 7.82 3.10
N ARG A 99 2.43 7.59 3.50
CA ARG A 99 3.57 7.68 2.59
C ARG A 99 3.50 6.69 1.42
N ALA A 100 2.96 5.49 1.65
CA ALA A 100 2.76 4.53 0.57
C ALA A 100 1.69 5.01 -0.42
N ILE A 101 0.61 5.63 0.07
CA ILE A 101 -0.43 6.25 -0.76
C ILE A 101 0.17 7.39 -1.59
N ASP A 102 0.90 8.30 -0.96
CA ASP A 102 1.51 9.46 -1.64
C ASP A 102 2.51 9.00 -2.72
N GLU A 103 3.35 8.01 -2.40
CA GLU A 103 4.32 7.45 -3.35
C GLU A 103 3.63 6.65 -4.48
N SER A 104 2.49 6.02 -4.18
CA SER A 104 1.66 5.35 -5.20
C SER A 104 1.09 6.36 -6.19
N ARG A 105 0.55 7.48 -5.71
CA ARG A 105 0.06 8.58 -6.57
C ARG A 105 1.18 9.21 -7.38
N ARG A 106 2.37 9.39 -6.79
CA ARG A 106 3.56 9.88 -7.49
C ARG A 106 4.01 8.94 -8.62
N THR A 107 3.94 7.63 -8.38
CA THR A 107 4.38 6.60 -9.33
C THR A 107 3.32 6.34 -10.41
N TYR A 108 2.04 6.41 -10.05
CA TYR A 108 0.90 6.21 -10.93
C TYR A 108 -0.07 7.39 -10.81
N PRO A 109 0.21 8.53 -11.48
CA PRO A 109 -0.63 9.73 -11.40
C PRO A 109 -2.08 9.50 -11.84
N TRP A 110 -2.32 8.49 -12.68
CA TRP A 110 -3.65 8.09 -13.12
C TRP A 110 -4.50 7.47 -12.00
N LEU A 111 -3.93 7.15 -10.83
CA LEU A 111 -4.71 6.78 -9.65
C LEU A 111 -5.47 7.98 -9.05
N ASP A 112 -4.99 9.21 -9.24
CA ASP A 112 -5.60 10.44 -8.70
C ASP A 112 -6.82 10.90 -9.52
N GLY A 113 -6.98 10.37 -10.74
CA GLY A 113 -7.96 10.86 -11.72
C GLY A 113 -9.40 10.43 -11.48
N GLU A 114 -9.63 9.19 -11.01
CA GLU A 114 -10.99 8.65 -10.79
C GLU A 114 -11.00 7.56 -9.69
N TYR A 115 -9.86 7.35 -9.00
CA TYR A 115 -9.60 6.07 -8.30
C TYR A 115 -9.34 6.09 -6.79
N TYR A 116 -9.58 7.22 -6.11
CA TYR A 116 -9.53 7.31 -4.64
C TYR A 116 -10.71 8.12 -4.10
N HIS A 117 -11.86 7.49 -3.91
CA HIS A 117 -12.91 8.03 -3.06
C HIS A 117 -12.80 7.37 -1.67
N TYR A 118 -12.45 8.21 -0.69
CA TYR A 118 -12.35 7.87 0.74
C TYR A 118 -13.73 7.67 1.37
#